data_AF-A0AAN8CE98-F1
#
_entry.id   AF-A0AAN8CE98-F1
#
_cell.length_a   1.000
_cell.length_b   1.000
_cell.length_c   1.000
_cell.angle_alpha   90.00
_cell.angle_beta   90.00
_cell.angle_gamma   90.00
#
_symmetry.space_group_name_H-M   'P 1'
#
loop_
_entity.id
_entity.type
_entity.pdbx_description
1 polymer ?
#
loop_
_entity_poly.entity_id
_entity_poly.type
_entity_poly.pdbx_seq_one_letter_code
_entity_poly.pdbx_strand_id
1 'polypeptide(L)'
;MNSELWQRTEFREGGQAEISATTSFSEEMDNEVYDEMPTIESDMQELRSATERAISQIQDPLVLLDPDCLGETLLEWLVVLERILGPADHGSATAGDSITDGLGEERWDYLNACSEQQEESSLSSGEPRESMTEESPELGEKEDGCDSSEKEHEVSNETRPDPVRVASPKAVPMDLLADLNQLATLYTELSCFRKKEEENERALGCIAFLRRYFFLLDQERVRRMCLLCHQEQPEAQRSFTEAMLDVTQHSKVVEVIQRGDLLRSLRSLRELQPCSAPPLLAHLHRLYEKHGEAAVRSFTQFYPTVTPADIVTMAQQSHFLAYLDNLVQSRTEEDRLSFLQTLLEPESLRQDWLELALTHDAPQRCDTLTPDGEPRWHSHCFSWGYGRLLSLLIRLPADLSSKQKMAETCRSHGYWTGYISLCCELQRRTEAFSAICRLDDISLLQEAGGVEPQTLEEWKLLIRLSQRCSGASDSDQLTGVNGSGWSNGSEDCGGKMSPETLTLMLARCAGPDRAMAVLEECGVQLDLSPHSKLVCELLRVTEKRQRAMIQTMLERCDRFLWSQHA
;
A
#
# COMPACT_ATOMS: atom_id res chain seq x y z
N MET A 1 4.58 39.59 5.57
CA MET A 1 4.26 41.01 5.35
C MET A 1 5.10 41.51 4.19
N ASN A 2 4.47 42.16 3.21
CA ASN A 2 5.05 43.01 2.15
C ASN A 2 6.01 42.34 1.13
N SER A 3 5.96 42.63 -0.17
CA SER A 3 4.94 43.35 -0.96
C SER A 3 5.06 42.96 -2.44
N GLU A 4 3.95 43.10 -3.16
CA GLU A 4 3.85 43.00 -4.62
C GLU A 4 4.68 44.08 -5.36
N LEU A 5 4.97 43.86 -6.64
CA LEU A 5 4.73 44.87 -7.68
C LEU A 5 4.78 44.27 -9.10
N TRP A 6 3.83 44.70 -9.93
CA TRP A 6 3.62 44.27 -11.32
C TRP A 6 4.53 44.98 -12.32
N GLN A 7 4.77 44.35 -13.48
CA GLN A 7 5.03 45.08 -14.73
C GLN A 7 4.23 44.48 -15.91
N ARG A 8 3.34 45.31 -16.48
CA ARG A 8 2.81 45.16 -17.85
C ARG A 8 3.88 45.55 -18.86
N THR A 9 3.74 45.12 -20.11
CA THR A 9 4.42 45.75 -21.24
C THR A 9 3.43 45.95 -22.38
N GLU A 10 3.53 47.09 -23.06
CA GLU A 10 2.48 47.61 -23.95
C GLU A 10 2.67 47.20 -25.41
N PHE A 11 1.57 47.30 -26.16
CA PHE A 11 1.50 47.17 -27.62
C PHE A 11 2.38 48.22 -28.33
N ARG A 12 2.95 47.88 -29.50
CA ARG A 12 3.30 48.88 -30.52
C ARG A 12 3.07 48.35 -31.93
N GLU A 13 2.34 49.14 -32.70
CA GLU A 13 1.86 48.89 -34.05
C GLU A 13 2.73 49.61 -35.11
N GLY A 14 2.71 49.12 -36.36
CA GLY A 14 2.99 49.94 -37.55
C GLY A 14 3.84 49.29 -38.66
N GLY A 15 3.27 49.16 -39.87
CA GLY A 15 4.05 48.89 -41.11
C GLY A 15 3.30 48.18 -42.25
N GLN A 16 2.52 48.91 -43.06
CA GLN A 16 1.91 48.40 -44.30
C GLN A 16 2.90 48.28 -45.46
N ALA A 17 2.62 47.36 -46.40
CA ALA A 17 2.90 47.52 -47.82
C ALA A 17 1.87 46.76 -48.68
N GLU A 18 1.26 47.45 -49.65
CA GLU A 18 0.38 46.91 -50.70
C GLU A 18 1.25 46.31 -51.86
N ILE A 19 0.83 45.75 -53.00
CA ILE A 19 -0.34 45.98 -53.89
C ILE A 19 -0.57 44.72 -54.79
N SER A 20 -1.83 44.55 -55.24
CA SER A 20 -2.28 43.98 -56.53
C SER A 20 -2.74 42.53 -56.66
N ALA A 21 -3.77 42.39 -57.51
CA ALA A 21 -4.64 41.23 -57.66
C ALA A 21 -4.67 40.68 -59.09
N THR A 22 -5.25 39.50 -59.29
CA THR A 22 -6.03 39.19 -60.50
C THR A 22 -7.15 38.20 -60.14
N THR A 23 -8.34 38.45 -60.68
CA THR A 23 -9.56 37.64 -60.52
C THR A 23 -9.66 36.51 -61.55
N SER A 24 -10.34 35.44 -61.18
CA SER A 24 -11.03 34.55 -62.12
C SER A 24 -12.24 33.92 -61.44
N PHE A 25 -13.44 34.23 -61.94
CA PHE A 25 -14.69 33.61 -61.52
C PHE A 25 -14.79 32.18 -62.07
N SER A 26 -15.39 31.28 -61.29
CA SER A 26 -16.25 30.21 -61.82
C SER A 26 -17.35 29.96 -60.80
N GLU A 27 -18.59 30.14 -61.23
CA GLU A 27 -19.80 29.93 -60.44
C GLU A 27 -20.44 28.58 -60.79
N GLU A 28 -21.32 28.13 -59.90
CA GLU A 28 -22.36 27.09 -60.03
C GLU A 28 -22.00 25.58 -59.86
N MET A 29 -22.71 25.01 -58.88
CA MET A 29 -23.12 23.61 -58.66
C MET A 29 -22.03 22.61 -58.20
N ASP A 30 -22.20 21.86 -57.09
CA ASP A 30 -23.40 21.58 -56.28
C ASP A 30 -23.25 21.93 -54.78
N ASN A 31 -24.35 22.39 -54.16
CA ASN A 31 -24.45 22.71 -52.74
C ASN A 31 -25.30 21.65 -52.00
N GLU A 32 -24.67 20.73 -51.27
CA GLU A 32 -25.33 19.82 -50.30
C GLU A 32 -24.59 19.76 -48.95
N VAL A 33 -24.05 20.90 -48.47
CA VAL A 33 -23.29 20.98 -47.19
C VAL A 33 -23.67 22.22 -46.36
N TYR A 34 -24.95 22.56 -46.26
CA TYR A 34 -25.40 23.82 -45.62
C TYR A 34 -26.40 23.71 -44.46
N ASP A 35 -26.85 22.51 -44.07
CA ASP A 35 -27.88 22.34 -43.01
C ASP A 35 -27.31 21.97 -41.62
N GLU A 36 -26.07 21.47 -41.53
CA GLU A 36 -25.44 21.09 -40.24
C GLU A 36 -24.65 22.23 -39.55
N MET A 37 -24.11 23.20 -40.30
CA MET A 37 -23.39 24.33 -39.71
C MET A 37 -24.24 25.19 -38.75
N PRO A 38 -25.47 25.65 -39.11
CA PRO A 38 -26.24 26.53 -38.23
C PRO A 38 -26.76 25.82 -36.97
N THR A 39 -26.98 24.51 -37.04
CA THR A 39 -27.43 23.70 -35.89
C THR A 39 -26.30 23.48 -34.89
N ILE A 40 -25.08 23.20 -35.33
CA ILE A 40 -23.90 23.09 -34.46
C ILE A 40 -23.59 24.41 -33.75
N GLU A 41 -23.62 25.55 -34.46
CA GLU A 41 -23.35 26.85 -33.85
C GLU A 41 -24.43 27.25 -32.84
N SER A 42 -25.70 26.97 -33.15
CA SER A 42 -26.83 27.17 -32.22
C SER A 42 -26.72 26.29 -30.97
N ASP A 43 -26.40 25.00 -31.11
CA ASP A 43 -26.15 24.08 -30.00
C ASP A 43 -25.06 24.63 -29.07
N MET A 44 -23.89 24.99 -29.62
CA MET A 44 -22.76 25.45 -28.80
C MET A 44 -23.04 26.78 -28.10
N GLN A 45 -23.87 27.65 -28.69
CA GLN A 45 -24.34 28.88 -28.04
C GLN A 45 -25.36 28.60 -26.93
N GLU A 46 -26.21 27.59 -27.07
CA GLU A 46 -27.10 27.14 -25.99
C GLU A 46 -26.31 26.55 -24.82
N LEU A 47 -25.34 25.66 -25.09
CA LEU A 47 -24.43 25.09 -24.10
C LEU A 47 -23.67 26.18 -23.32
N ARG A 48 -23.19 27.21 -24.03
CA ARG A 48 -22.60 28.41 -23.41
C ARG A 48 -23.58 29.08 -22.46
N SER A 49 -24.80 29.39 -22.91
CA SER A 49 -25.80 30.05 -22.07
C SER A 49 -26.21 29.24 -20.83
N ALA A 50 -26.22 27.91 -20.93
CA ALA A 50 -26.51 27.02 -19.81
C ALA A 50 -25.34 26.95 -18.82
N THR A 51 -24.11 26.91 -19.34
CA THR A 51 -22.87 26.90 -18.56
C THR A 51 -22.68 28.20 -17.79
N GLU A 52 -22.81 29.36 -18.46
CA GLU A 52 -22.74 30.68 -17.82
C GLU A 52 -23.80 30.85 -16.71
N ARG A 53 -25.00 30.31 -16.92
CA ARG A 53 -26.10 30.33 -15.93
C ARG A 53 -25.76 29.46 -14.71
N ALA A 54 -25.32 28.22 -14.92
CA ALA A 54 -24.95 27.31 -13.84
C ALA A 54 -23.76 27.85 -13.03
N ILE A 55 -22.72 28.39 -13.69
CA ILE A 55 -21.61 29.08 -13.02
C ILE A 55 -22.12 30.27 -12.20
N SER A 56 -23.04 31.08 -12.73
CA SER A 56 -23.60 32.23 -12.01
C SER A 56 -24.42 31.83 -10.78
N GLN A 57 -25.14 30.70 -10.81
CA GLN A 57 -25.86 30.15 -9.66
C GLN A 57 -24.90 29.60 -8.60
N ILE A 58 -23.87 28.85 -9.01
CA ILE A 58 -22.89 28.21 -8.12
C ILE A 58 -21.93 29.25 -7.48
N GLN A 59 -21.90 30.48 -7.99
CA GLN A 59 -21.24 31.61 -7.30
C GLN A 59 -21.99 32.07 -6.05
N ASP A 60 -23.26 31.71 -5.84
CA ASP A 60 -23.96 31.93 -4.57
C ASP A 60 -23.48 30.89 -3.53
N PRO A 61 -22.88 31.32 -2.39
CA PRO A 61 -22.46 30.41 -1.34
C PRO A 61 -23.59 29.57 -0.76
N LEU A 62 -24.85 30.03 -0.82
CA LEU A 62 -26.00 29.26 -0.34
C LEU A 62 -26.32 28.06 -1.26
N VAL A 63 -26.07 28.20 -2.57
CA VAL A 63 -26.22 27.11 -3.54
C VAL A 63 -25.02 26.18 -3.49
N LEU A 64 -23.79 26.72 -3.45
CA LEU A 64 -22.55 25.93 -3.47
C LEU A 64 -22.37 25.05 -2.21
N LEU A 65 -22.83 25.51 -1.05
CA LEU A 65 -22.66 24.80 0.22
C LEU A 65 -23.80 23.84 0.57
N ASP A 66 -24.90 23.87 -0.19
CA ASP A 66 -26.03 22.95 -0.05
C ASP A 66 -25.98 21.88 -1.16
N PRO A 67 -25.71 20.60 -0.83
CA PRO A 67 -25.57 19.55 -1.84
C PRO A 67 -26.85 19.30 -2.65
N ASP A 68 -28.02 19.60 -2.10
CA ASP A 68 -29.30 19.45 -2.80
C ASP A 68 -29.46 20.56 -3.86
N CYS A 69 -29.32 21.84 -3.47
CA CYS A 69 -29.36 22.97 -4.40
C CYS A 69 -28.27 22.88 -5.49
N LEU A 70 -27.03 22.52 -5.12
CA LEU A 70 -25.94 22.31 -6.07
C LEU A 70 -26.27 21.14 -7.02
N GLY A 71 -26.88 20.07 -6.49
CA GLY A 71 -27.35 18.93 -7.26
C GLY A 71 -28.41 19.30 -8.29
N GLU A 72 -29.39 20.14 -7.93
CA GLU A 72 -30.44 20.63 -8.84
C GLU A 72 -29.83 21.48 -9.98
N THR A 73 -29.02 22.50 -9.66
CA THR A 73 -28.35 23.34 -10.67
C THR A 73 -27.51 22.52 -11.65
N LEU A 74 -26.75 21.53 -11.16
CA LEU A 74 -25.92 20.68 -12.02
C LEU A 74 -26.75 19.71 -12.86
N LEU A 75 -27.90 19.22 -12.37
CA LEU A 75 -28.81 18.37 -13.15
C LEU A 75 -29.53 19.17 -14.25
N GLU A 76 -29.92 20.43 -14.02
CA GLU A 76 -30.46 21.30 -15.08
C GLU A 76 -29.44 21.54 -16.20
N TRP A 77 -28.17 21.75 -15.83
CA TRP A 77 -27.07 21.90 -16.79
C TRP A 77 -26.76 20.59 -17.53
N LEU A 78 -26.80 19.45 -16.83
CA LEU A 78 -26.49 18.13 -17.38
C LEU A 78 -27.36 17.78 -18.59
N VAL A 79 -28.67 18.08 -18.54
CA VAL A 79 -29.59 17.81 -19.67
C VAL A 79 -29.15 18.50 -20.96
N VAL A 80 -28.60 19.71 -20.87
CA VAL A 80 -28.06 20.46 -22.02
C VAL A 80 -26.72 19.86 -22.48
N LEU A 81 -25.87 19.44 -21.54
CA LEU A 81 -24.60 18.76 -21.85
C LEU A 81 -24.82 17.42 -22.56
N GLU A 82 -25.76 16.60 -22.07
CA GLU A 82 -26.11 15.30 -22.65
C GLU A 82 -26.63 15.44 -24.07
N ARG A 83 -27.58 16.37 -24.30
CA ARG A 83 -28.15 16.62 -25.63
C ARG A 83 -27.10 17.04 -26.67
N ILE A 84 -26.06 17.77 -26.27
CA ILE A 84 -25.12 18.42 -27.20
C ILE A 84 -23.81 17.65 -27.36
N LEU A 85 -23.26 17.09 -26.27
CA LEU A 85 -21.96 16.41 -26.20
C LEU A 85 -22.04 14.93 -25.78
N GLY A 86 -23.24 14.41 -25.54
CA GLY A 86 -23.45 13.00 -25.20
C GLY A 86 -22.96 12.01 -26.25
N PRO A 87 -23.01 10.69 -25.94
CA PRO A 87 -22.94 9.68 -26.98
C PRO A 87 -24.09 9.91 -27.95
N ALA A 88 -23.84 9.76 -29.25
CA ALA A 88 -24.92 9.71 -30.21
C ALA A 88 -25.71 8.42 -29.94
N ASP A 89 -26.97 8.55 -29.49
CA ASP A 89 -27.87 7.41 -29.38
C ASP A 89 -27.87 6.65 -30.70
N HIS A 90 -27.63 5.33 -30.66
CA HIS A 90 -27.86 4.46 -31.80
C HIS A 90 -29.36 4.45 -32.09
N GLY A 91 -29.77 5.40 -32.92
CA GLY A 91 -31.15 5.84 -33.00
C GLY A 91 -32.10 4.72 -33.40
N SER A 92 -33.21 4.64 -32.65
CA SER A 92 -34.53 4.88 -33.24
C SER A 92 -34.74 4.31 -34.65
N ALA A 93 -34.66 2.97 -34.78
CA ALA A 93 -35.27 2.27 -35.90
C ALA A 93 -36.79 2.22 -35.70
N THR A 94 -37.47 3.34 -35.95
CA THR A 94 -38.94 3.38 -35.99
C THR A 94 -39.45 2.75 -37.27
N ALA A 95 -39.87 1.49 -37.19
CA ALA A 95 -40.87 0.91 -38.09
C ALA A 95 -41.67 -0.16 -37.33
N GLY A 96 -42.98 -0.04 -37.32
CA GLY A 96 -43.87 -1.07 -36.80
C GLY A 96 -44.07 -2.23 -37.79
N ASP A 97 -44.92 -3.17 -37.38
CA ASP A 97 -45.54 -4.24 -38.17
C ASP A 97 -44.64 -5.40 -38.67
N SER A 98 -44.51 -6.38 -37.77
CA SER A 98 -44.77 -7.80 -38.01
C SER A 98 -44.48 -8.44 -39.38
N ILE A 99 -43.45 -9.30 -39.39
CA ILE A 99 -43.42 -10.67 -39.96
C ILE A 99 -43.98 -10.87 -41.38
N THR A 100 -43.10 -11.20 -42.33
CA THR A 100 -43.26 -12.39 -43.20
C THR A 100 -41.93 -12.83 -43.85
N ASP A 101 -41.81 -14.13 -44.11
CA ASP A 101 -40.62 -14.84 -44.65
C ASP A 101 -40.12 -14.37 -46.03
N GLY A 102 -38.84 -14.66 -46.36
CA GLY A 102 -38.40 -14.77 -47.76
C GLY A 102 -36.89 -14.78 -48.06
N LEU A 103 -36.33 -15.99 -48.23
CA LEU A 103 -35.02 -16.41 -48.79
C LEU A 103 -34.16 -15.46 -49.67
N GLY A 104 -32.82 -15.66 -49.60
CA GLY A 104 -31.81 -15.35 -50.64
C GLY A 104 -30.68 -14.42 -50.15
N GLU A 105 -29.58 -14.89 -49.55
CA GLU A 105 -28.40 -15.60 -50.12
C GLU A 105 -27.48 -14.72 -51.01
N GLU A 106 -26.30 -14.34 -50.47
CA GLU A 106 -24.97 -14.09 -51.11
C GLU A 106 -24.08 -13.32 -50.10
N ARG A 107 -23.23 -13.97 -49.28
CA ARG A 107 -21.90 -14.53 -49.57
C ARG A 107 -20.83 -13.49 -49.97
N TRP A 108 -19.88 -13.21 -49.07
CA TRP A 108 -18.43 -13.13 -49.36
C TRP A 108 -17.60 -13.33 -48.08
N ASP A 109 -17.29 -14.59 -47.74
CA ASP A 109 -16.18 -14.94 -46.83
C ASP A 109 -15.17 -15.85 -47.55
N TYR A 110 -13.91 -15.42 -47.50
CA TYR A 110 -12.68 -16.11 -47.93
C TYR A 110 -11.67 -15.87 -46.80
N LEU A 111 -10.96 -16.84 -46.21
CA LEU A 111 -10.92 -18.29 -46.39
C LEU A 111 -10.63 -18.92 -45.01
N ASN A 112 -11.33 -19.99 -44.67
CA ASN A 112 -10.79 -21.03 -43.78
C ASN A 112 -10.96 -22.37 -44.52
N ALA A 113 -9.89 -23.15 -44.64
CA ALA A 113 -9.90 -24.45 -45.27
C ALA A 113 -9.04 -25.41 -44.44
N CYS A 114 -9.71 -26.36 -43.81
CA CYS A 114 -9.12 -27.37 -42.93
C CYS A 114 -8.31 -28.43 -43.72
N SER A 115 -7.55 -29.24 -42.97
CA SER A 115 -7.37 -30.71 -43.08
C SER A 115 -7.52 -31.41 -44.46
N GLU A 116 -6.75 -32.44 -44.82
CA GLU A 116 -6.12 -33.48 -43.98
C GLU A 116 -5.19 -34.40 -44.82
N GLN A 117 -4.75 -35.52 -44.20
CA GLN A 117 -4.10 -36.72 -44.77
C GLN A 117 -2.57 -36.61 -45.04
N GLN A 118 -1.66 -37.36 -44.39
CA GLN A 118 -1.58 -38.79 -43.97
C GLN A 118 -0.97 -39.69 -45.06
N GLU A 119 0.27 -40.16 -44.84
CA GLU A 119 0.67 -41.57 -44.95
C GLU A 119 2.11 -41.83 -44.44
N GLU A 120 2.50 -43.10 -44.36
CA GLU A 120 3.48 -43.65 -43.40
C GLU A 120 4.93 -43.81 -43.91
N SER A 121 5.87 -44.02 -42.97
CA SER A 121 6.91 -45.08 -42.95
C SER A 121 8.22 -44.63 -42.27
N SER A 122 9.06 -45.47 -41.64
CA SER A 122 8.87 -46.68 -40.82
C SER A 122 10.21 -47.06 -40.13
N LEU A 123 10.17 -47.93 -39.10
CA LEU A 123 11.31 -48.65 -38.44
C LEU A 123 12.26 -47.84 -37.51
N SER A 124 12.94 -48.43 -36.51
CA SER A 124 12.72 -49.62 -35.65
C SER A 124 13.85 -49.74 -34.61
N SER A 125 13.61 -50.48 -33.50
CA SER A 125 14.51 -50.95 -32.41
C SER A 125 14.32 -50.17 -31.10
N GLY A 126 13.88 -50.74 -29.98
CA GLY A 126 13.75 -52.15 -29.56
C GLY A 126 14.49 -52.31 -28.22
N GLU A 127 13.82 -52.22 -27.07
CA GLU A 127 13.20 -53.32 -26.28
C GLU A 127 14.22 -54.12 -25.40
N PRO A 128 13.83 -54.90 -24.35
CA PRO A 128 12.51 -54.99 -23.68
C PRO A 128 12.52 -55.19 -22.12
N ARG A 129 11.30 -55.28 -21.52
CA ARG A 129 10.88 -56.18 -20.40
C ARG A 129 11.42 -55.96 -18.96
N GLU A 130 10.75 -56.32 -17.86
CA GLU A 130 9.38 -56.80 -17.47
C GLU A 130 9.23 -56.47 -15.93
N SER A 131 8.14 -56.63 -15.16
CA SER A 131 6.81 -57.27 -15.29
C SER A 131 5.73 -56.51 -14.45
N MET A 132 4.69 -57.19 -13.93
CA MET A 132 3.55 -56.63 -13.15
C MET A 132 3.32 -57.36 -11.81
N THR A 133 2.66 -56.69 -10.85
CA THR A 133 1.44 -57.09 -10.06
C THR A 133 1.19 -55.99 -8.99
N GLU A 134 0.09 -55.25 -9.04
CA GLU A 134 -1.23 -55.55 -8.42
C GLU A 134 -1.19 -55.76 -6.89
N GLU A 135 -1.76 -54.82 -6.13
CA GLU A 135 -2.83 -55.07 -5.15
C GLU A 135 -3.41 -53.75 -4.61
N SER A 136 -4.71 -53.54 -4.78
CA SER A 136 -5.54 -52.60 -3.99
C SER A 136 -6.38 -53.41 -3.02
N PRO A 137 -6.82 -52.80 -1.91
CA PRO A 137 -8.27 -52.80 -1.69
C PRO A 137 -8.83 -51.44 -1.22
N GLU A 138 -9.97 -51.07 -1.78
CA GLU A 138 -10.86 -50.04 -1.24
C GLU A 138 -11.72 -50.59 -0.09
N LEU A 139 -12.14 -49.72 0.83
CA LEU A 139 -13.32 -49.75 1.72
C LEU A 139 -13.05 -48.77 2.89
N GLY A 140 -13.83 -47.73 3.19
CA GLY A 140 -15.00 -47.16 2.53
C GLY A 140 -15.83 -46.31 3.51
N GLU A 141 -16.43 -45.21 3.04
CA GLU A 141 -17.53 -44.44 3.70
C GLU A 141 -17.20 -43.67 5.01
N LYS A 142 -17.72 -42.46 5.31
CA LYS A 142 -18.62 -41.46 4.68
C LYS A 142 -18.21 -40.05 5.18
N GLU A 143 -18.14 -39.02 4.35
CA GLU A 143 -19.24 -38.07 4.04
C GLU A 143 -19.99 -37.52 5.26
N ASP A 144 -19.87 -36.21 5.48
CA ASP A 144 -21.00 -35.35 5.85
C ASP A 144 -20.75 -33.94 5.29
N GLY A 145 -21.32 -33.66 4.11
CA GLY A 145 -21.32 -32.34 3.48
C GLY A 145 -22.70 -31.73 3.66
N CYS A 146 -22.76 -30.47 4.09
CA CYS A 146 -24.03 -29.74 4.21
C CYS A 146 -24.17 -28.76 3.04
N ASP A 147 -24.90 -29.18 2.01
CA ASP A 147 -25.44 -28.29 1.00
C ASP A 147 -26.43 -27.30 1.65
N SER A 148 -26.29 -26.02 1.33
CA SER A 148 -27.39 -25.06 1.41
C SER A 148 -27.51 -24.35 0.06
N SER A 149 -28.31 -24.94 -0.82
CA SER A 149 -28.59 -24.45 -2.16
C SER A 149 -29.38 -23.12 -2.12
N GLU A 150 -28.72 -22.00 -2.37
CA GLU A 150 -29.39 -20.74 -2.71
C GLU A 150 -29.30 -20.48 -4.21
N LYS A 151 -30.29 -21.06 -4.90
CA LYS A 151 -30.79 -20.79 -6.26
C LYS A 151 -30.03 -19.76 -7.09
N GLU A 152 -29.43 -20.26 -8.18
CA GLU A 152 -29.12 -19.45 -9.35
C GLU A 152 -30.38 -18.70 -9.81
N HIS A 153 -30.33 -17.37 -9.77
CA HIS A 153 -31.30 -16.51 -10.43
C HIS A 153 -30.74 -16.11 -11.80
N GLU A 154 -31.12 -16.83 -12.85
CA GLU A 154 -30.99 -16.35 -14.22
C GLU A 154 -31.82 -15.07 -14.39
N VAL A 155 -31.18 -13.90 -14.38
CA VAL A 155 -31.79 -12.62 -14.79
C VAL A 155 -30.80 -11.78 -15.60
N SER A 156 -30.80 -12.04 -16.91
CA SER A 156 -30.56 -11.11 -18.03
C SER A 156 -29.36 -10.13 -18.03
N ASN A 157 -28.58 -10.22 -19.11
CA ASN A 157 -27.81 -9.15 -19.77
C ASN A 157 -26.84 -8.33 -18.89
N GLU A 158 -25.60 -8.82 -18.80
CA GLU A 158 -24.46 -7.95 -18.50
C GLU A 158 -24.28 -6.90 -19.61
N THR A 159 -24.84 -5.71 -19.41
CA THR A 159 -24.52 -4.53 -20.21
C THR A 159 -23.04 -4.23 -20.04
N ARG A 160 -22.24 -4.41 -21.10
CA ARG A 160 -20.83 -4.01 -21.11
C ARG A 160 -20.73 -2.53 -20.71
N PRO A 161 -19.78 -2.14 -19.84
CA PRO A 161 -19.60 -0.74 -19.47
C PRO A 161 -19.29 0.11 -20.71
N ASP A 162 -19.93 1.27 -20.82
CA ASP A 162 -19.77 2.21 -21.94
C ASP A 162 -18.28 2.47 -22.25
N PRO A 163 -17.85 2.59 -23.51
CA PRO A 163 -16.46 2.89 -23.83
C PRO A 163 -16.04 4.27 -23.29
N VAL A 164 -14.80 4.39 -22.82
CA VAL A 164 -14.27 5.68 -22.33
C VAL A 164 -14.07 6.66 -23.50
N ARG A 165 -14.56 7.88 -23.35
CA ARG A 165 -14.45 8.95 -24.35
C ARG A 165 -13.38 9.97 -23.95
N VAL A 166 -12.18 9.78 -24.49
CA VAL A 166 -11.02 10.65 -24.24
C VAL A 166 -10.99 11.90 -25.13
N ALA A 167 -11.70 11.87 -26.27
CA ALA A 167 -11.84 13.01 -27.18
C ALA A 167 -13.29 13.52 -27.24
N SER A 168 -13.46 14.83 -27.34
CA SER A 168 -14.78 15.46 -27.52
C SER A 168 -15.38 15.11 -28.90
N PRO A 169 -16.69 14.83 -29.01
CA PRO A 169 -17.35 14.61 -30.30
C PRO A 169 -17.43 15.87 -31.17
N LYS A 170 -17.55 17.05 -30.55
CA LYS A 170 -17.64 18.36 -31.19
C LYS A 170 -16.49 19.25 -30.69
N ALA A 171 -15.96 20.13 -31.52
CA ALA A 171 -14.89 21.05 -31.10
C ALA A 171 -15.41 22.07 -30.08
N VAL A 172 -14.90 22.02 -28.84
CA VAL A 172 -15.33 22.92 -27.76
C VAL A 172 -14.52 24.23 -27.80
N PRO A 173 -15.15 25.42 -27.83
CA PRO A 173 -14.46 26.69 -27.73
C PRO A 173 -13.62 26.81 -26.45
N MET A 174 -12.39 27.29 -26.57
CA MET A 174 -11.43 27.38 -25.46
C MET A 174 -11.89 28.29 -24.31
N ASP A 175 -12.73 29.28 -24.61
CA ASP A 175 -13.32 30.20 -23.64
C ASP A 175 -14.47 29.56 -22.85
N LEU A 176 -15.17 28.57 -23.42
CA LEU A 176 -16.21 27.79 -22.76
C LEU A 176 -15.63 26.59 -21.97
N LEU A 177 -14.48 26.06 -22.41
CA LEU A 177 -13.87 24.85 -21.84
C LEU A 177 -13.54 24.97 -20.34
N ALA A 178 -13.11 26.15 -19.87
CA ALA A 178 -12.76 26.33 -18.45
C ALA A 178 -13.98 26.13 -17.52
N ASP A 179 -15.11 26.73 -17.88
CA ASP A 179 -16.35 26.63 -17.10
C ASP A 179 -16.97 25.23 -17.21
N LEU A 180 -16.96 24.62 -18.41
CA LEU A 180 -17.38 23.23 -18.59
C LEU A 180 -16.54 22.28 -17.74
N ASN A 181 -15.22 22.47 -17.67
CA ASN A 181 -14.36 21.63 -16.86
C ASN A 181 -14.65 21.77 -15.36
N GLN A 182 -14.95 22.99 -14.90
CA GLN A 182 -15.35 23.23 -13.52
C GLN A 182 -16.66 22.52 -13.19
N LEU A 183 -17.71 22.67 -14.01
CA LEU A 183 -19.02 22.05 -13.79
C LEU A 183 -18.98 20.52 -13.91
N ALA A 184 -18.32 19.97 -14.95
CA ALA A 184 -18.20 18.53 -15.16
C ALA A 184 -17.47 17.85 -13.99
N THR A 185 -16.40 18.48 -13.49
CA THR A 185 -15.66 17.94 -12.35
C THR A 185 -16.47 18.05 -11.05
N LEU A 186 -17.17 19.16 -10.81
CA LEU A 186 -18.07 19.30 -9.66
C LEU A 186 -19.20 18.27 -9.68
N TYR A 187 -19.82 18.03 -10.84
CA TYR A 187 -20.85 17.00 -11.00
C TYR A 187 -20.30 15.59 -10.70
N THR A 188 -19.09 15.29 -11.17
CA THR A 188 -18.43 14.00 -10.91
C THR A 188 -18.16 13.81 -9.42
N GLU A 189 -17.57 14.81 -8.76
CA GLU A 189 -17.30 14.80 -7.31
C GLU A 189 -18.59 14.61 -6.50
N LEU A 190 -19.65 15.38 -6.79
CA LEU A 190 -20.92 15.30 -6.07
C LEU A 190 -21.64 13.95 -6.32
N SER A 191 -21.59 13.44 -7.55
CA SER A 191 -22.16 12.13 -7.90
C SER A 191 -21.38 10.95 -7.31
N CYS A 192 -20.12 11.14 -6.92
CA CYS A 192 -19.31 10.10 -6.30
C CYS A 192 -19.70 9.83 -4.84
N PHE A 193 -20.17 10.87 -4.12
CA PHE A 193 -20.54 10.79 -2.70
C PHE A 193 -22.05 10.76 -2.43
N ARG A 194 -22.89 10.86 -3.48
CA ARG A 194 -24.35 10.66 -3.36
C ARG A 194 -24.65 9.20 -2.99
N LYS A 195 -25.61 8.99 -2.09
CA LYS A 195 -26.00 7.63 -1.68
C LYS A 195 -26.82 6.96 -2.77
N LYS A 196 -26.65 5.64 -2.93
CA LYS A 196 -27.43 4.83 -3.90
C LYS A 196 -28.94 4.85 -3.66
N GLU A 197 -29.38 5.18 -2.44
CA GLU A 197 -30.79 5.33 -2.08
C GLU A 197 -31.43 6.62 -2.63
N GLU A 198 -30.62 7.55 -3.15
CA GLU A 198 -30.99 8.87 -3.69
C GLU A 198 -30.79 8.94 -5.22
N GLU A 199 -30.73 7.80 -5.91
CA GLU A 199 -30.62 7.70 -7.37
C GLU A 199 -31.90 8.17 -8.07
N ASN A 200 -32.02 9.48 -8.26
CA ASN A 200 -32.96 10.08 -9.21
C ASN A 200 -32.74 9.48 -10.61
N GLU A 201 -33.80 9.02 -11.27
CA GLU A 201 -33.76 8.43 -12.64
C GLU A 201 -33.12 9.32 -13.72
N ARG A 202 -32.92 10.62 -13.43
CA ARG A 202 -32.31 11.63 -14.30
C ARG A 202 -30.82 11.86 -14.05
N ALA A 203 -30.22 11.21 -13.06
CA ALA A 203 -28.83 11.41 -12.69
C ALA A 203 -27.94 10.33 -13.30
N LEU A 204 -26.92 10.72 -14.07
CA LEU A 204 -25.83 9.83 -14.42
C LEU A 204 -25.01 9.48 -13.17
N GLY A 205 -24.86 8.18 -12.89
CA GLY A 205 -23.93 7.71 -11.87
C GLY A 205 -22.49 8.13 -12.18
N CYS A 206 -21.68 8.35 -11.13
CA CYS A 206 -20.30 8.86 -11.23
C CYS A 206 -19.46 8.14 -12.30
N ILE A 207 -19.49 6.81 -12.33
CA ILE A 207 -18.72 5.99 -13.27
C ILE A 207 -19.18 6.23 -14.72
N ALA A 208 -20.50 6.28 -14.97
CA ALA A 208 -21.04 6.51 -16.30
C ALA A 208 -20.68 7.92 -16.82
N PHE A 209 -20.80 8.95 -15.97
CA PHE A 209 -20.38 10.30 -16.33
C PHE A 209 -18.87 10.38 -16.62
N LEU A 210 -18.04 9.78 -15.75
CA LEU A 210 -16.59 9.74 -15.92
C LEU A 210 -16.20 9.12 -17.27
N ARG A 211 -16.81 8.00 -17.64
CA ARG A 211 -16.52 7.30 -18.91
C ARG A 211 -17.01 8.10 -20.13
N ARG A 212 -18.18 8.76 -20.05
CA ARG A 212 -18.79 9.51 -21.18
C ARG A 212 -18.18 10.89 -21.43
N TYR A 213 -17.66 11.56 -20.39
CA TYR A 213 -17.23 12.97 -20.42
C TYR A 213 -15.79 13.20 -19.94
N PHE A 214 -14.94 12.17 -19.95
CA PHE A 214 -13.56 12.26 -19.45
C PHE A 214 -12.77 13.45 -20.02
N PHE A 215 -13.01 13.79 -21.28
CA PHE A 215 -12.38 14.93 -21.98
C PHE A 215 -12.69 16.32 -21.37
N LEU A 216 -13.70 16.44 -20.50
CA LEU A 216 -14.03 17.66 -19.74
C LEU A 216 -13.51 17.62 -18.29
N LEU A 217 -12.89 16.53 -17.84
CA LEU A 217 -12.55 16.38 -16.42
C LEU A 217 -11.17 16.94 -16.09
N ASP A 218 -11.07 17.64 -14.95
CA ASP A 218 -9.79 17.93 -14.33
C ASP A 218 -9.20 16.62 -13.79
N GLN A 219 -8.20 16.09 -14.50
CA GLN A 219 -7.56 14.81 -14.22
C GLN A 219 -6.95 14.74 -12.81
N GLU A 220 -6.50 15.86 -12.24
CA GLU A 220 -5.87 15.89 -10.92
C GLU A 220 -6.92 15.96 -9.80
N ARG A 221 -8.04 16.66 -10.02
CA ARG A 221 -9.21 16.60 -9.12
C ARG A 221 -9.84 15.20 -9.12
N VAL A 222 -10.08 14.61 -10.30
CA VAL A 222 -10.64 13.25 -10.39
C VAL A 222 -9.69 12.21 -9.79
N ARG A 223 -8.37 12.34 -9.96
CA ARG A 223 -7.40 11.49 -9.25
C ARG A 223 -7.62 11.54 -7.74
N ARG A 224 -7.71 12.74 -7.15
CA ARG A 224 -7.93 12.91 -5.70
C ARG A 224 -9.27 12.34 -5.24
N MET A 225 -10.33 12.57 -6.01
CA MET A 225 -11.65 11.98 -5.76
C MET A 225 -11.57 10.43 -5.75
N CYS A 226 -10.97 9.81 -6.76
CA CYS A 226 -10.82 8.36 -6.85
C CYS A 226 -9.96 7.77 -5.72
N LEU A 227 -8.94 8.49 -5.22
CA LEU A 227 -8.18 8.09 -4.04
C LEU A 227 -9.03 8.14 -2.76
N LEU A 228 -9.89 9.16 -2.60
CA LEU A 228 -10.75 9.32 -1.41
C LEU A 228 -11.85 8.24 -1.35
N CYS A 229 -12.47 7.91 -2.48
CA CYS A 229 -13.55 6.92 -2.54
C CYS A 229 -13.09 5.48 -2.84
N HIS A 230 -11.78 5.20 -2.92
CA HIS A 230 -11.26 3.92 -3.44
C HIS A 230 -11.83 2.66 -2.76
N GLN A 231 -12.08 2.71 -1.44
CA GLN A 231 -12.65 1.59 -0.69
C GLN A 231 -14.14 1.36 -0.98
N GLU A 232 -14.88 2.42 -1.34
CA GLU A 232 -16.32 2.39 -1.57
C GLU A 232 -16.66 2.17 -3.06
N GLN A 233 -15.89 2.77 -3.96
CA GLN A 233 -16.07 2.73 -5.42
C GLN A 233 -14.75 2.46 -6.18
N PRO A 234 -14.17 1.25 -6.06
CA PRO A 234 -12.94 0.89 -6.77
C PRO A 234 -13.07 0.95 -8.31
N GLU A 235 -14.30 0.85 -8.84
CA GLU A 235 -14.61 0.94 -10.27
C GLU A 235 -14.36 2.33 -10.87
N ALA A 236 -14.54 3.40 -10.07
CA ALA A 236 -14.22 4.76 -10.50
C ALA A 236 -12.71 4.89 -10.78
N GLN A 237 -11.87 4.35 -9.88
CA GLN A 237 -10.41 4.30 -10.07
C GLN A 237 -10.00 3.46 -11.28
N ARG A 238 -10.68 2.32 -11.55
CA ARG A 238 -10.41 1.50 -12.74
C ARG A 238 -10.72 2.28 -14.02
N SER A 239 -11.88 2.93 -14.08
CA SER A 239 -12.31 3.69 -15.26
C SER A 239 -11.45 4.95 -15.47
N PHE A 240 -11.01 5.60 -14.39
CA PHE A 240 -10.00 6.67 -14.45
C PHE A 240 -8.66 6.18 -15.00
N THR A 241 -8.22 5.00 -14.59
CA THR A 241 -6.96 4.39 -15.05
C THR A 241 -7.04 4.03 -16.54
N GLU A 242 -8.13 3.39 -16.97
CA GLU A 242 -8.45 3.09 -18.38
C GLU A 242 -8.41 4.37 -19.23
N ALA A 243 -9.10 5.42 -18.79
CA ALA A 243 -9.11 6.73 -19.46
C ALA A 243 -7.70 7.34 -19.59
N MET A 244 -6.92 7.33 -18.52
CA MET A 244 -5.57 7.90 -18.52
C MET A 244 -4.58 7.05 -19.32
N LEU A 245 -4.80 5.73 -19.44
CA LEU A 245 -4.08 4.89 -20.38
C LEU A 245 -4.37 5.34 -21.82
N ASP A 246 -5.62 5.49 -22.21
CA ASP A 246 -5.99 5.93 -23.57
C ASP A 246 -5.46 7.33 -23.91
N VAL A 247 -5.59 8.31 -23.00
CA VAL A 247 -4.97 9.66 -23.12
C VAL A 247 -3.49 9.58 -23.48
N THR A 248 -2.77 8.65 -22.86
CA THR A 248 -1.31 8.55 -22.96
C THR A 248 -0.83 7.57 -24.03
N GLN A 249 -1.73 6.88 -24.74
CA GLN A 249 -1.41 5.79 -25.68
C GLN A 249 -0.45 6.23 -26.80
N HIS A 250 -0.59 7.46 -27.30
CA HIS A 250 0.22 8.01 -28.38
C HIS A 250 1.51 8.72 -27.91
N SER A 251 1.83 8.67 -26.61
CA SER A 251 3.09 9.19 -26.09
C SER A 251 4.27 8.33 -26.56
N LYS A 252 5.34 8.97 -27.05
CA LYS A 252 6.58 8.31 -27.49
C LYS A 252 7.18 7.37 -26.42
N VAL A 253 6.92 7.65 -25.14
CA VAL A 253 7.43 6.84 -24.04
C VAL A 253 6.68 5.52 -23.89
N VAL A 254 5.46 5.38 -24.41
CA VAL A 254 4.76 4.09 -24.48
C VAL A 254 5.53 3.10 -25.36
N GLU A 255 6.05 3.53 -26.52
CA GLU A 255 6.92 2.69 -27.36
C GLU A 255 8.20 2.27 -26.62
N VAL A 256 8.79 3.18 -25.84
CA VAL A 256 9.98 2.90 -25.02
C VAL A 256 9.65 1.97 -23.85
N ILE A 257 8.46 2.03 -23.27
CA ILE A 257 7.99 1.07 -22.25
C ILE A 257 7.77 -0.30 -22.88
N GLN A 258 7.08 -0.38 -24.02
CA GLN A 258 6.81 -1.65 -24.72
C GLN A 258 8.10 -2.35 -25.18
N ARG A 259 9.04 -1.64 -25.81
CA ARG A 259 10.28 -2.21 -26.37
C ARG A 259 11.50 -2.18 -25.45
N GLY A 260 11.48 -1.38 -24.39
CA GLY A 260 12.62 -1.15 -23.50
C GLY A 260 12.85 -2.23 -22.44
N ASP A 261 13.95 -2.09 -21.71
CA ASP A 261 14.09 -2.64 -20.37
C ASP A 261 13.68 -1.58 -19.32
N LEU A 262 13.45 -2.01 -18.09
CA LEU A 262 13.02 -1.16 -16.99
C LEU A 262 13.89 0.10 -16.84
N LEU A 263 15.21 -0.01 -16.97
CA LEU A 263 16.15 1.11 -16.81
C LEU A 263 16.02 2.15 -17.93
N ARG A 264 15.90 1.72 -19.18
CA ARG A 264 15.67 2.61 -20.33
C ARG A 264 14.32 3.32 -20.23
N SER A 265 13.27 2.59 -19.86
CA SER A 265 11.93 3.15 -19.74
C SER A 265 11.79 4.12 -18.56
N LEU A 266 12.38 3.81 -17.40
CA LEU A 266 12.46 4.75 -16.26
C LEU A 266 13.25 6.01 -16.59
N ARG A 267 14.35 5.90 -17.36
CA ARG A 267 15.11 7.07 -17.83
C ARG A 267 14.26 7.97 -18.72
N SER A 268 13.58 7.39 -19.70
CA SER A 268 12.69 8.12 -20.61
C SER A 268 11.54 8.82 -19.88
N LEU A 269 11.01 8.24 -18.79
CA LEU A 269 10.00 8.89 -17.94
C LEU A 269 10.56 10.06 -17.10
N ARG A 270 11.82 9.99 -16.66
CA ARG A 270 12.48 11.13 -16.01
C ARG A 270 12.72 12.28 -17.00
N GLU A 271 13.00 11.96 -18.26
CA GLU A 271 13.22 12.94 -19.34
C GLU A 271 11.93 13.66 -19.79
N LEU A 272 10.74 13.12 -19.49
CA LEU A 272 9.45 13.79 -19.69
C LEU A 272 9.10 14.86 -18.62
N GLN A 273 9.91 15.01 -17.57
CA GLN A 273 9.58 15.96 -16.50
C GLN A 273 9.69 17.43 -16.98
N PRO A 274 8.75 18.32 -16.58
CA PRO A 274 7.70 18.11 -15.59
C PRO A 274 6.47 17.38 -16.14
N CYS A 275 6.06 16.30 -15.48
CA CYS A 275 4.78 15.63 -15.70
C CYS A 275 3.87 15.82 -14.47
N SER A 276 2.59 16.09 -14.71
CA SER A 276 1.56 15.95 -13.68
C SER A 276 1.39 14.49 -13.26
N ALA A 277 0.78 14.25 -12.10
CA ALA A 277 0.60 12.90 -11.57
C ALA A 277 -0.23 11.97 -12.50
N PRO A 278 -1.38 12.39 -13.08
CA PRO A 278 -2.23 11.46 -13.83
C PRO A 278 -1.56 10.83 -15.07
N PRO A 279 -0.91 11.57 -15.99
CA PRO A 279 -0.23 10.96 -17.14
C PRO A 279 0.97 10.12 -16.72
N LEU A 280 1.67 10.51 -15.64
CA LEU A 280 2.77 9.73 -15.09
C LEU A 280 2.27 8.38 -14.56
N LEU A 281 1.17 8.35 -13.81
CA LEU A 281 0.58 7.11 -13.28
C LEU A 281 0.18 6.14 -14.40
N ALA A 282 -0.40 6.62 -15.50
CA ALA A 282 -0.70 5.77 -16.66
C ALA A 282 0.56 5.17 -17.32
N HIS A 283 1.72 5.82 -17.21
CA HIS A 283 2.99 5.24 -17.63
C HIS A 283 3.59 4.29 -16.58
N LEU A 284 3.41 4.56 -15.28
CA LEU A 284 3.81 3.65 -14.21
C LEU A 284 2.98 2.36 -14.22
N HIS A 285 1.68 2.42 -14.55
CA HIS A 285 0.82 1.25 -14.71
C HIS A 285 1.36 0.29 -15.76
N ARG A 286 1.68 0.80 -16.97
CA ARG A 286 2.29 -0.01 -18.04
C ARG A 286 3.65 -0.59 -17.67
N LEU A 287 4.44 0.12 -16.87
CA LEU A 287 5.69 -0.42 -16.33
C LEU A 287 5.44 -1.53 -15.31
N TYR A 288 4.42 -1.38 -14.47
CA TYR A 288 4.04 -2.38 -13.49
C TYR A 288 3.49 -3.66 -14.16
N GLU A 289 2.61 -3.54 -15.15
CA GLU A 289 2.12 -4.68 -15.95
C GLU A 289 3.26 -5.47 -16.62
N LYS A 290 4.31 -4.77 -17.06
CA LYS A 290 5.45 -5.38 -17.76
C LYS A 290 6.55 -5.95 -16.83
N HIS A 291 6.79 -5.32 -15.69
CA HIS A 291 7.96 -5.61 -14.84
C HIS A 291 7.61 -5.93 -13.38
N GLY A 292 6.33 -5.92 -13.01
CA GLY A 292 5.83 -6.26 -11.68
C GLY A 292 6.51 -5.47 -10.57
N GLU A 293 6.82 -6.17 -9.48
CA GLU A 293 7.46 -5.63 -8.29
C GLU A 293 8.75 -4.83 -8.56
N ALA A 294 9.54 -5.22 -9.57
CA ALA A 294 10.80 -4.55 -9.90
C ALA A 294 10.57 -3.09 -10.38
N ALA A 295 9.48 -2.85 -11.10
CA ALA A 295 9.06 -1.49 -11.43
C ALA A 295 8.61 -0.73 -10.19
N VAL A 296 7.77 -1.34 -9.35
CA VAL A 296 7.20 -0.72 -8.14
C VAL A 296 8.29 -0.27 -7.16
N ARG A 297 9.33 -1.07 -6.90
CA ARG A 297 10.52 -0.66 -6.12
C ARG A 297 11.21 0.61 -6.67
N SER A 298 11.15 0.80 -7.99
CA SER A 298 11.80 1.91 -8.68
C SER A 298 10.96 3.19 -8.73
N PHE A 299 9.67 3.15 -8.36
CA PHE A 299 8.78 4.32 -8.43
C PHE A 299 9.04 5.37 -7.35
N THR A 300 9.82 5.02 -6.32
CA THR A 300 10.27 5.92 -5.25
C THR A 300 10.95 7.20 -5.77
N GLN A 301 11.59 7.12 -6.94
CA GLN A 301 12.21 8.25 -7.64
C GLN A 301 11.22 9.35 -8.10
N PHE A 302 9.91 9.07 -8.09
CA PHE A 302 8.85 10.00 -8.51
C PHE A 302 8.08 10.60 -7.32
N TYR A 303 8.46 10.28 -6.09
CA TYR A 303 7.95 10.95 -4.89
C TYR A 303 8.49 12.40 -4.83
N PRO A 304 7.67 13.42 -4.51
CA PRO A 304 6.30 13.36 -3.97
C PRO A 304 5.18 13.43 -5.02
N THR A 305 5.48 13.52 -6.32
CA THR A 305 4.45 13.61 -7.39
C THR A 305 3.57 12.37 -7.46
N VAL A 306 4.13 11.20 -7.13
CA VAL A 306 3.40 9.94 -6.93
C VAL A 306 3.48 9.57 -5.45
N THR A 307 2.32 9.37 -4.83
CA THR A 307 2.16 9.12 -3.39
C THR A 307 2.01 7.63 -3.08
N PRO A 308 2.17 7.19 -1.82
CA PRO A 308 1.87 5.81 -1.43
C PRO A 308 0.43 5.39 -1.77
N ALA A 309 -0.54 6.30 -1.63
CA ALA A 309 -1.95 6.02 -1.96
C ALA A 309 -2.12 5.65 -3.44
N ASP A 310 -1.44 6.37 -4.36
CA ASP A 310 -1.45 6.03 -5.79
C ASP A 310 -0.87 4.63 -6.07
N ILE A 311 0.12 4.19 -5.29
CA ILE A 311 0.70 2.84 -5.44
C ILE A 311 -0.23 1.78 -4.88
N VAL A 312 -0.93 2.03 -3.76
CA VAL A 312 -1.94 1.11 -3.19
C VAL A 312 -3.06 0.84 -4.19
N THR A 313 -3.54 1.85 -4.93
CA THR A 313 -4.64 1.66 -5.89
C THR A 313 -4.23 0.95 -7.19
N MET A 314 -2.92 0.83 -7.47
CA MET A 314 -2.38 0.30 -8.72
C MET A 314 -1.66 -1.05 -8.57
N ALA A 315 -1.01 -1.31 -7.43
CA ALA A 315 -0.15 -2.46 -7.23
C ALA A 315 -0.77 -3.51 -6.29
N GLN A 316 -0.35 -4.77 -6.43
CA GLN A 316 -0.64 -5.79 -5.41
C GLN A 316 -0.08 -5.38 -4.04
N GLN A 317 -0.79 -5.74 -2.96
CA GLN A 317 -0.43 -5.38 -1.59
C GLN A 317 1.00 -5.84 -1.19
N SER A 318 1.42 -7.01 -1.67
CA SER A 318 2.79 -7.51 -1.60
C SER A 318 3.82 -6.50 -2.15
N HIS A 319 3.61 -6.04 -3.38
CA HIS A 319 4.50 -5.12 -4.06
C HIS A 319 4.45 -3.71 -3.46
N PHE A 320 3.31 -3.29 -2.88
CA PHE A 320 3.20 -2.03 -2.16
C PHE A 320 4.20 -1.95 -0.99
N LEU A 321 4.35 -3.01 -0.18
CA LEU A 321 5.38 -3.04 0.88
C LEU A 321 6.79 -2.85 0.33
N ALA A 322 7.09 -3.47 -0.82
CA ALA A 322 8.39 -3.33 -1.47
C ALA A 322 8.65 -1.88 -1.96
N TYR A 323 7.62 -1.14 -2.37
CA TYR A 323 7.73 0.30 -2.60
C TYR A 323 7.91 1.08 -1.29
N LEU A 324 7.09 0.80 -0.27
CA LEU A 324 7.09 1.52 1.00
C LEU A 324 8.44 1.40 1.73
N ASP A 325 9.00 0.20 1.84
CA ASP A 325 10.33 0.03 2.43
C ASP A 325 11.38 0.79 1.62
N ASN A 326 11.45 0.63 0.29
CA ASN A 326 12.40 1.38 -0.54
C ASN A 326 12.22 2.91 -0.43
N LEU A 327 10.98 3.40 -0.29
CA LEU A 327 10.69 4.81 -0.11
C LEU A 327 11.26 5.32 1.22
N VAL A 328 11.10 4.56 2.30
CA VAL A 328 11.70 4.86 3.60
C VAL A 328 13.23 4.72 3.57
N GLN A 329 13.78 3.62 3.03
CA GLN A 329 15.22 3.38 2.92
C GLN A 329 15.94 4.45 2.07
N SER A 330 15.24 5.13 1.15
CA SER A 330 15.77 6.25 0.36
C SER A 330 16.19 7.47 1.20
N ARG A 331 15.71 7.56 2.44
CA ARG A 331 16.13 8.58 3.42
C ARG A 331 17.34 8.11 4.23
N THR A 332 18.08 9.10 4.73
CA THR A 332 19.08 8.98 5.81
C THR A 332 18.49 8.28 7.03
N GLU A 333 19.31 7.55 7.79
CA GLU A 333 18.81 6.78 8.93
C GLU A 333 18.14 7.63 10.01
N GLU A 334 18.62 8.86 10.20
CA GLU A 334 18.09 9.86 11.13
C GLU A 334 16.69 10.35 10.73
N ASP A 335 16.44 10.58 9.43
CA ASP A 335 15.16 11.12 8.92
C ASP A 335 14.12 10.04 8.62
N ARG A 336 14.46 8.74 8.67
CA ARG A 336 13.53 7.64 8.34
C ARG A 336 12.27 7.62 9.19
N LEU A 337 12.40 7.86 10.50
CA LEU A 337 11.28 7.76 11.43
C LEU A 337 10.33 8.96 11.29
N SER A 338 10.87 10.18 11.20
CA SER A 338 10.08 11.40 10.95
C SER A 338 9.42 11.37 9.57
N PHE A 339 10.14 10.90 8.54
CA PHE A 339 9.58 10.75 7.20
C PHE A 339 8.46 9.70 7.15
N LEU A 340 8.64 8.52 7.74
CA LEU A 340 7.57 7.51 7.82
C LEU A 340 6.34 8.04 8.56
N GLN A 341 6.52 8.87 9.60
CA GLN A 341 5.41 9.54 10.27
C GLN A 341 4.59 10.43 9.31
N THR A 342 5.23 11.16 8.40
CA THR A 342 4.54 11.99 7.39
C THR A 342 3.78 11.20 6.32
N LEU A 343 4.02 9.90 6.19
CA LEU A 343 3.29 9.04 5.25
C LEU A 343 2.04 8.40 5.89
N LEU A 344 1.89 8.49 7.22
CA LEU A 344 0.85 7.83 8.00
C LEU A 344 -0.29 8.78 8.37
N GLU A 345 -0.83 9.46 7.35
CA GLU A 345 -2.05 10.26 7.45
C GLU A 345 -3.15 9.59 6.62
N PRO A 346 -4.21 9.01 7.24
CA PRO A 346 -4.50 8.94 8.68
C PRO A 346 -3.65 7.91 9.45
N GLU A 347 -3.55 8.09 10.78
CA GLU A 347 -2.76 7.20 11.66
C GLU A 347 -3.21 5.73 11.66
N SER A 348 -4.45 5.43 11.24
CA SER A 348 -4.97 4.07 11.12
C SER A 348 -4.13 3.20 10.17
N LEU A 349 -3.56 3.81 9.11
CA LEU A 349 -2.66 3.14 8.16
C LEU A 349 -1.47 2.45 8.84
N ARG A 350 -1.07 2.90 10.04
CA ARG A 350 0.05 2.31 10.81
C ARG A 350 -0.24 0.85 11.14
N GLN A 351 -1.47 0.52 11.51
CA GLN A 351 -1.88 -0.84 11.83
C GLN A 351 -1.96 -1.68 10.55
N ASP A 352 -2.57 -1.16 9.49
CA ASP A 352 -2.76 -1.88 8.24
C ASP A 352 -1.40 -2.26 7.61
N TRP A 353 -0.43 -1.32 7.63
CA TRP A 353 0.93 -1.56 7.13
C TRP A 353 1.74 -2.47 8.05
N LEU A 354 1.52 -2.43 9.37
CA LEU A 354 2.14 -3.36 10.30
C LEU A 354 1.64 -4.79 10.05
N GLU A 355 0.33 -4.98 9.92
CA GLU A 355 -0.29 -6.29 9.69
C GLU A 355 0.09 -6.88 8.33
N LEU A 356 0.16 -6.04 7.30
CA LEU A 356 0.67 -6.42 5.98
C LEU A 356 2.16 -6.83 6.02
N ALA A 357 3.01 -6.08 6.74
CA ALA A 357 4.43 -6.41 6.91
C ALA A 357 4.68 -7.60 7.86
N LEU A 358 3.70 -7.98 8.69
CA LEU A 358 3.71 -9.18 9.54
C LEU A 358 3.15 -10.43 8.84
N THR A 359 2.63 -10.30 7.62
CA THR A 359 2.11 -11.41 6.80
C THR A 359 2.99 -11.70 5.58
N HIS A 360 3.50 -10.66 4.91
CA HIS A 360 4.37 -10.82 3.74
C HIS A 360 5.83 -11.10 4.13
N ASP A 361 6.46 -12.09 3.49
CA ASP A 361 7.84 -12.53 3.76
C ASP A 361 8.14 -12.76 5.26
N ALA A 362 7.12 -13.22 6.00
CA ALA A 362 7.22 -13.62 7.38
C ALA A 362 7.75 -15.07 7.51
N PRO A 363 8.44 -15.41 8.62
CA PRO A 363 8.76 -16.80 8.96
C PRO A 363 7.49 -17.66 9.08
N GLN A 364 7.60 -18.99 8.97
CA GLN A 364 6.42 -19.84 9.15
C GLN A 364 5.92 -19.73 10.60
N ARG A 365 4.60 -19.67 10.81
CA ARG A 365 4.04 -19.56 12.17
C ARG A 365 4.47 -20.71 13.09
N CYS A 366 4.69 -21.90 12.55
CA CYS A 366 5.23 -23.05 13.29
C CYS A 366 6.72 -22.91 13.68
N ASP A 367 7.47 -21.97 13.11
CA ASP A 367 8.85 -21.67 13.51
C ASP A 367 8.88 -20.69 14.69
N THR A 368 7.90 -19.79 14.78
CA THR A 368 7.87 -18.70 15.78
C THR A 368 6.99 -18.98 16.99
N LEU A 369 5.91 -19.75 16.84
CA LEU A 369 4.89 -19.98 17.86
C LEU A 369 4.76 -21.47 18.23
N THR A 370 4.57 -21.75 19.52
CA THR A 370 4.06 -23.05 20.00
C THR A 370 2.56 -23.18 19.69
N PRO A 371 1.97 -24.39 19.76
CA PRO A 371 0.52 -24.57 19.59
C PRO A 371 -0.34 -23.71 20.54
N ASP A 372 0.18 -23.40 21.73
CA ASP A 372 -0.47 -22.55 22.74
C ASP A 372 -0.30 -21.03 22.48
N GLY A 373 0.33 -20.64 21.38
CA GLY A 373 0.57 -19.22 21.03
C GLY A 373 1.69 -18.55 21.80
N GLU A 374 2.64 -19.32 22.33
CA GLU A 374 3.78 -18.82 23.12
C GLU A 374 5.09 -18.89 22.32
N PRO A 375 6.14 -18.12 22.67
CA PRO A 375 7.40 -18.10 21.94
C PRO A 375 8.08 -19.47 21.88
N ARG A 376 8.53 -19.86 20.68
CA ARG A 376 9.51 -20.94 20.53
C ARG A 376 10.92 -20.48 20.88
N TRP A 377 11.74 -21.43 21.33
CA TRP A 377 13.16 -21.21 21.63
C TRP A 377 13.88 -20.51 20.48
N HIS A 378 14.58 -19.41 20.77
CA HIS A 378 15.35 -18.60 19.81
C HIS A 378 14.56 -18.07 18.59
N SER A 379 13.23 -18.07 18.63
CA SER A 379 12.42 -17.65 17.47
C SER A 379 12.47 -16.16 17.15
N HIS A 380 13.01 -15.32 18.04
CA HIS A 380 13.30 -13.91 17.75
C HIS A 380 14.48 -13.74 16.77
N CYS A 381 15.30 -14.78 16.55
CA CYS A 381 16.42 -14.76 15.62
C CYS A 381 16.01 -14.94 14.15
N PHE A 382 14.77 -15.32 13.84
CA PHE A 382 14.31 -15.46 12.46
C PHE A 382 14.28 -14.09 11.75
N SER A 383 14.78 -14.06 10.51
CA SER A 383 14.74 -12.88 9.66
C SER A 383 13.32 -12.61 9.14
N TRP A 384 12.82 -11.41 9.35
CA TRP A 384 11.57 -10.91 8.76
C TRP A 384 11.90 -10.09 7.51
N GLY A 385 11.22 -10.35 6.38
CA GLY A 385 11.50 -9.65 5.11
C GLY A 385 11.47 -8.12 5.24
N TYR A 386 10.51 -7.61 6.01
CA TYR A 386 10.33 -6.18 6.30
C TYR A 386 10.75 -5.77 7.72
N GLY A 387 11.65 -6.52 8.39
CA GLY A 387 12.03 -6.29 9.80
C GLY A 387 12.48 -4.86 10.14
N ARG A 388 13.12 -4.15 9.21
CA ARG A 388 13.49 -2.73 9.38
C ARG A 388 12.26 -1.81 9.41
N LEU A 389 11.33 -1.99 8.46
CA LEU A 389 10.08 -1.25 8.40
C LEU A 389 9.20 -1.55 9.63
N LEU A 390 9.10 -2.83 10.03
CA LEU A 390 8.41 -3.25 11.26
C LEU A 390 8.97 -2.53 12.51
N SER A 391 10.30 -2.48 12.65
CA SER A 391 10.95 -1.76 13.75
C SER A 391 10.63 -0.25 13.75
N LEU A 392 10.63 0.38 12.57
CA LEU A 392 10.27 1.79 12.44
C LEU A 392 8.79 2.05 12.76
N LEU A 393 7.87 1.25 12.22
CA LEU A 393 6.43 1.34 12.51
C LEU A 393 6.13 1.22 14.00
N ILE A 394 6.82 0.29 14.69
CA ILE A 394 6.70 0.10 16.14
C ILE A 394 7.23 1.29 16.93
N ARG A 395 8.37 1.87 16.54
CA ARG A 395 9.02 2.98 17.26
C ARG A 395 8.32 4.33 17.11
N LEU A 396 7.36 4.47 16.20
CA LEU A 396 6.59 5.70 16.04
C LEU A 396 5.77 6.04 17.30
N PRO A 397 5.55 7.33 17.61
CA PRO A 397 4.59 7.72 18.64
C PRO A 397 3.18 7.29 18.18
N ALA A 398 2.39 6.76 19.12
CA ALA A 398 0.99 6.41 18.94
C ALA A 398 0.28 6.44 20.30
N ASP A 399 -1.05 6.44 20.31
CA ASP A 399 -1.83 6.34 21.53
C ASP A 399 -1.71 4.94 22.19
N LEU A 400 -2.17 4.84 23.44
CA LEU A 400 -2.08 3.62 24.24
C LEU A 400 -2.85 2.45 23.62
N SER A 401 -4.02 2.70 23.01
CA SER A 401 -4.87 1.66 22.40
C SER A 401 -4.22 1.13 21.13
N SER A 402 -3.69 2.01 20.28
CA SER A 402 -2.89 1.59 19.11
C SER A 402 -1.69 0.74 19.53
N LYS A 403 -0.90 1.17 20.53
CA LYS A 403 0.26 0.38 21.01
C LYS A 403 -0.15 -0.99 21.58
N GLN A 404 -1.30 -1.08 22.25
CA GLN A 404 -1.86 -2.36 22.71
C GLN A 404 -2.23 -3.28 21.52
N LYS A 405 -2.97 -2.77 20.53
CA LYS A 405 -3.33 -3.53 19.32
C LYS A 405 -2.09 -3.99 18.56
N MET A 406 -1.09 -3.13 18.41
CA MET A 406 0.18 -3.47 17.76
C MET A 406 0.91 -4.59 18.53
N ALA A 407 0.89 -4.58 19.87
CA ALA A 407 1.53 -5.61 20.68
C ALA A 407 0.84 -6.98 20.51
N GLU A 408 -0.50 -6.98 20.52
CA GLU A 408 -1.30 -8.18 20.27
C GLU A 408 -1.09 -8.73 18.86
N THR A 409 -0.99 -7.86 17.86
CA THR A 409 -0.67 -8.22 16.46
C THR A 409 0.73 -8.82 16.34
N CYS A 410 1.75 -8.21 16.98
CA CYS A 410 3.11 -8.76 16.99
C CYS A 410 3.15 -10.14 17.67
N ARG A 411 2.42 -10.32 18.79
CA ARG A 411 2.33 -11.61 19.49
C ARG A 411 1.65 -12.69 18.63
N SER A 412 0.51 -12.39 18.01
CA SER A 412 -0.23 -13.38 17.21
C SER A 412 0.46 -13.79 15.90
N HIS A 413 1.44 -13.00 15.43
CA HIS A 413 2.31 -13.33 14.31
C HIS A 413 3.67 -13.93 14.74
N GLY A 414 4.01 -13.87 16.04
CA GLY A 414 5.30 -14.34 16.55
C GLY A 414 6.47 -13.39 16.29
N TYR A 415 6.21 -12.09 16.08
CA TYR A 415 7.25 -11.07 15.95
C TYR A 415 7.73 -10.60 17.33
N TRP A 416 8.57 -11.42 17.95
CA TRP A 416 8.91 -11.29 19.36
C TRP A 416 9.73 -10.05 19.72
N THR A 417 10.64 -9.60 18.87
CA THR A 417 11.43 -8.37 19.10
C THR A 417 10.51 -7.14 19.16
N GLY A 418 9.54 -7.05 18.24
CA GLY A 418 8.51 -6.03 18.24
C GLY A 418 7.59 -6.10 19.46
N TYR A 419 7.11 -7.30 19.80
CA TYR A 419 6.28 -7.53 20.99
C TYR A 419 7.00 -7.10 22.29
N ILE A 420 8.27 -7.48 22.46
CA ILE A 420 9.07 -7.11 23.63
C ILE A 420 9.26 -5.58 23.73
N SER A 421 9.58 -4.91 22.62
CA SER A 421 9.67 -3.43 22.56
C SER A 421 8.37 -2.76 23.00
N LEU A 422 7.22 -3.24 22.48
CA LEU A 422 5.91 -2.71 22.82
C LEU A 422 5.52 -3.01 24.28
N CYS A 423 5.87 -4.17 24.83
CA CYS A 423 5.70 -4.46 26.25
C CYS A 423 6.48 -3.48 27.13
N CYS A 424 7.70 -3.06 26.73
CA CYS A 424 8.47 -2.06 27.45
C CYS A 424 7.81 -0.68 27.42
N GLU A 425 7.35 -0.22 26.26
CA GLU A 425 6.64 1.06 26.12
C GLU A 425 5.32 1.08 26.92
N LEU A 426 4.58 -0.03 26.89
CA LEU A 426 3.33 -0.24 27.63
C LEU A 426 3.53 -0.52 29.14
N GLN A 427 4.77 -0.51 29.66
CA GLN A 427 5.12 -0.88 31.04
C GLN A 427 4.72 -2.31 31.46
N ARG A 428 4.46 -3.20 30.49
CA ARG A 428 4.11 -4.62 30.66
C ARG A 428 5.37 -5.48 30.86
N ARG A 429 6.27 -5.06 31.74
CA ARG A 429 7.62 -5.65 31.90
C ARG A 429 7.61 -7.14 32.28
N THR A 430 6.62 -7.58 33.07
CA THR A 430 6.38 -9.00 33.38
C THR A 430 6.20 -9.86 32.14
N GLU A 431 5.50 -9.35 31.12
CA GLU A 431 5.24 -10.08 29.87
C GLU A 431 6.48 -10.13 28.98
N ALA A 432 7.24 -9.02 28.92
CA ALA A 432 8.54 -8.99 28.25
C ALA A 432 9.50 -10.03 28.86
N PHE A 433 9.63 -10.08 30.19
CA PHE A 433 10.45 -11.09 30.86
C PHE A 433 9.94 -12.52 30.60
N SER A 434 8.63 -12.75 30.61
CA SER A 434 8.04 -14.06 30.31
C SER A 434 8.32 -14.50 28.87
N ALA A 435 8.36 -13.58 27.91
CA ALA A 435 8.77 -13.86 26.54
C ALA A 435 10.27 -14.19 26.45
N ILE A 436 11.14 -13.34 27.02
CA ILE A 436 12.60 -13.52 27.03
C ILE A 436 12.99 -14.86 27.68
N CYS A 437 12.35 -15.26 28.78
CA CYS A 437 12.60 -16.56 29.42
C CYS A 437 12.24 -17.78 28.55
N ARG A 438 11.32 -17.65 27.59
CA ARG A 438 10.95 -18.72 26.65
C ARG A 438 11.82 -18.72 25.39
N LEU A 439 12.27 -17.53 24.97
CA LEU A 439 13.24 -17.37 23.90
C LEU A 439 14.62 -17.91 24.30
N ASP A 440 14.97 -17.87 25.60
CA ASP A 440 16.20 -18.42 26.21
C ASP A 440 17.50 -17.71 25.77
N ASP A 441 17.40 -16.43 25.41
CA ASP A 441 18.54 -15.60 24.98
C ASP A 441 18.76 -14.42 25.94
N ILE A 442 19.96 -14.34 26.53
CA ILE A 442 20.37 -13.28 27.46
C ILE A 442 20.64 -11.93 26.76
N SER A 443 20.88 -11.92 25.44
CA SER A 443 21.18 -10.71 24.65
C SER A 443 20.06 -9.68 24.77
N LEU A 444 18.80 -10.16 24.78
CA LEU A 444 17.58 -9.40 24.94
C LEU A 444 17.49 -8.60 26.26
N LEU A 445 18.36 -8.87 27.23
CA LEU A 445 18.49 -8.11 28.48
C LEU A 445 19.73 -7.19 28.53
N GLN A 446 20.71 -7.36 27.62
CA GLN A 446 22.03 -6.72 27.69
C GLN A 446 22.30 -5.73 26.55
N GLU A 447 21.70 -5.92 25.38
CA GLU A 447 22.00 -5.12 24.19
C GLU A 447 21.44 -3.68 24.27
N ALA A 448 21.88 -2.82 23.35
CA ALA A 448 21.39 -1.44 23.26
C ALA A 448 19.90 -1.42 22.87
N GLY A 449 19.02 -1.23 23.85
CA GLY A 449 17.57 -1.36 23.71
C GLY A 449 16.97 -2.62 24.35
N GLY A 450 17.80 -3.45 24.98
CA GLY A 450 17.38 -4.62 25.76
C GLY A 450 16.64 -4.28 27.05
N VAL A 451 15.98 -5.28 27.63
CA VAL A 451 15.08 -5.14 28.78
C VAL A 451 15.83 -5.39 30.10
N GLU A 452 16.84 -4.58 30.42
CA GLU A 452 17.57 -4.75 31.68
C GLU A 452 16.61 -4.62 32.89
N PRO A 453 16.65 -5.53 33.89
CA PRO A 453 15.85 -5.41 35.12
C PRO A 453 16.33 -4.27 36.02
N GLN A 454 15.43 -3.34 36.34
CA GLN A 454 15.73 -2.07 37.01
C GLN A 454 15.64 -2.17 38.53
N THR A 455 14.93 -3.17 39.07
CA THR A 455 14.72 -3.33 40.52
C THR A 455 15.00 -4.76 40.97
N LEU A 456 15.32 -4.95 42.26
CA LEU A 456 15.53 -6.29 42.83
C LEU A 456 14.30 -7.20 42.72
N GLU A 457 13.09 -6.63 42.69
CA GLU A 457 11.87 -7.42 42.51
C GLU A 457 11.68 -7.89 41.05
N GLU A 458 12.13 -7.10 40.06
CA GLU A 458 12.21 -7.56 38.66
C GLU A 458 13.26 -8.67 38.49
N TRP A 459 14.40 -8.57 39.17
CA TRP A 459 15.40 -9.65 39.21
C TRP A 459 14.83 -10.93 39.82
N LYS A 460 14.12 -10.85 40.96
CA LYS A 460 13.42 -12.00 41.57
C LYS A 460 12.37 -12.59 40.64
N LEU A 461 11.61 -11.75 39.94
CA LEU A 461 10.62 -12.18 38.96
C LEU A 461 11.27 -12.94 37.79
N LEU A 462 12.31 -12.37 37.19
CA LEU A 462 13.06 -12.97 36.08
C LEU A 462 13.67 -14.33 36.46
N ILE A 463 14.27 -14.44 37.65
CA ILE A 463 14.82 -15.70 38.19
C ILE A 463 13.72 -16.76 38.37
N ARG A 464 12.54 -16.38 38.89
CA ARG A 464 11.40 -17.29 39.06
C ARG A 464 10.78 -17.71 37.72
N LEU A 465 10.83 -16.85 36.70
CA LEU A 465 10.34 -17.16 35.35
C LEU A 465 11.29 -18.12 34.63
N SER A 466 12.62 -17.91 34.69
CA SER A 466 13.60 -18.82 34.04
C SER A 466 13.60 -20.22 34.64
N GLN A 467 13.41 -20.37 35.97
CA GLN A 467 13.15 -21.66 36.62
C GLN A 467 11.96 -22.40 35.99
N ARG A 468 10.83 -21.70 35.79
CA ARG A 468 9.59 -22.30 35.24
C ARG A 468 9.75 -22.74 33.79
N CYS A 469 10.43 -21.94 32.97
CA CYS A 469 10.71 -22.28 31.57
C CYS A 469 11.67 -23.48 31.47
N SER A 470 12.74 -23.50 32.28
CA SER A 470 13.71 -24.60 32.31
C SER A 470 13.06 -25.95 32.62
N GLY A 471 12.12 -25.98 33.58
CA GLY A 471 11.41 -27.21 33.96
C GLY A 471 10.40 -27.74 32.92
N ALA A 472 10.01 -26.93 31.92
CA ALA A 472 9.14 -27.37 30.84
C ALA A 472 9.95 -27.95 29.67
N SER A 473 11.05 -27.28 29.28
CA SER A 473 11.86 -27.62 28.11
C SER A 473 12.50 -29.02 28.17
N ASP A 474 12.75 -29.58 29.35
CA ASP A 474 13.29 -30.94 29.50
C ASP A 474 12.27 -32.06 29.16
N SER A 475 10.99 -31.72 28.99
CA SER A 475 9.97 -32.68 28.54
C SER A 475 9.79 -32.74 27.01
N ASP A 476 9.90 -31.60 26.32
CA ASP A 476 9.69 -31.50 24.86
C ASP A 476 10.93 -31.85 24.03
N GLN A 477 12.14 -31.85 24.63
CA GLN A 477 13.40 -32.18 23.95
C GLN A 477 13.46 -33.61 23.36
N LEU A 478 12.53 -34.50 23.73
CA LEU A 478 12.51 -35.91 23.28
C LEU A 478 11.64 -36.18 22.04
N THR A 479 10.84 -35.22 21.56
CA THR A 479 9.85 -35.44 20.48
C THR A 479 10.03 -34.55 19.25
N GLY A 480 10.94 -33.56 19.29
CA GLY A 480 11.17 -32.59 18.21
C GLY A 480 12.09 -33.05 17.05
N VAL A 481 11.93 -34.26 16.52
CA VAL A 481 12.69 -34.68 15.32
C VAL A 481 12.08 -34.07 14.05
N ASN A 482 12.45 -32.82 13.76
CA ASN A 482 12.68 -32.28 12.41
C ASN A 482 13.03 -30.78 12.51
N GLY A 483 14.34 -30.49 12.51
CA GLY A 483 14.88 -29.12 12.61
C GLY A 483 16.34 -29.03 12.19
N SER A 484 16.82 -29.96 11.35
CA SER A 484 18.19 -29.98 10.84
C SER A 484 18.38 -28.92 9.73
N GLY A 485 18.36 -27.65 10.13
CA GLY A 485 18.39 -26.49 9.23
C GLY A 485 19.36 -25.36 9.63
N TRP A 486 20.04 -25.45 10.77
CA TRP A 486 21.02 -24.44 11.19
C TRP A 486 22.44 -24.87 10.83
N SER A 487 22.82 -24.58 9.59
CA SER A 487 24.19 -24.64 9.09
C SER A 487 24.45 -23.49 8.12
N ASN A 488 24.44 -22.26 8.63
CA ASN A 488 25.22 -21.16 8.06
C ASN A 488 25.28 -19.95 9.01
N GLY A 489 26.48 -19.65 9.51
CA GLY A 489 26.90 -18.25 9.59
C GLY A 489 26.81 -17.47 10.90
N SER A 490 26.90 -18.09 12.09
CA SER A 490 27.57 -17.47 13.26
C SER A 490 27.72 -18.48 14.41
N GLU A 491 28.94 -18.64 14.95
CA GLU A 491 29.18 -19.39 16.20
C GLU A 491 29.01 -18.50 17.46
N ASP A 492 28.42 -17.31 17.28
CA ASP A 492 28.34 -16.21 18.26
C ASP A 492 26.88 -15.93 18.71
N CYS A 493 26.00 -16.93 18.65
CA CYS A 493 24.61 -16.81 19.12
C CYS A 493 24.56 -16.54 20.64
N GLY A 494 23.66 -15.63 21.04
CA GLY A 494 23.57 -15.07 22.39
C GLY A 494 23.53 -16.11 23.51
N GLY A 495 24.16 -15.79 24.64
CA GLY A 495 24.33 -16.73 25.74
C GLY A 495 23.01 -17.23 26.32
N LYS A 496 22.92 -18.55 26.54
CA LYS A 496 21.77 -19.20 27.18
C LYS A 496 21.38 -18.54 28.52
N MET A 497 20.08 -18.44 28.79
CA MET A 497 19.54 -17.93 30.06
C MET A 497 19.71 -18.92 31.22
N SER A 498 20.94 -19.16 31.63
CA SER A 498 21.24 -19.97 32.82
C SER A 498 21.09 -19.17 34.13
N PRO A 499 20.79 -19.82 35.27
CA PRO A 499 20.83 -19.18 36.58
C PRO A 499 22.21 -18.56 36.89
N GLU A 500 23.29 -19.15 36.40
CA GLU A 500 24.65 -18.61 36.52
C GLU A 500 24.83 -17.30 35.72
N THR A 501 24.33 -17.25 34.49
CA THR A 501 24.36 -16.03 33.66
C THR A 501 23.58 -14.91 34.33
N LEU A 502 22.36 -15.20 34.80
CA LEU A 502 21.51 -14.23 35.53
C LEU A 502 22.16 -13.75 36.83
N THR A 503 22.84 -14.66 37.56
CA THR A 503 23.60 -14.34 38.77
C THR A 503 24.74 -13.38 38.48
N LEU A 504 25.51 -13.62 37.40
CA LEU A 504 26.60 -12.74 37.01
C LEU A 504 26.11 -11.36 36.59
N MET A 505 24.97 -11.25 35.90
CA MET A 505 24.37 -9.95 35.59
C MET A 505 23.93 -9.22 36.86
N LEU A 506 23.14 -9.87 37.73
CA LEU A 506 22.71 -9.28 38.99
C LEU A 506 23.89 -8.89 39.90
N ALA A 507 24.98 -9.67 39.89
CA ALA A 507 26.20 -9.35 40.63
C ALA A 507 26.93 -8.12 40.10
N ARG A 508 26.86 -7.83 38.79
CA ARG A 508 27.39 -6.60 38.18
C ARG A 508 26.58 -5.37 38.59
N CYS A 509 25.24 -5.50 38.66
CA CYS A 509 24.35 -4.35 38.88
C CYS A 509 24.07 -4.06 40.37
N ALA A 510 23.90 -5.10 41.20
CA ALA A 510 23.58 -4.98 42.63
C ALA A 510 24.70 -5.40 43.59
N GLY A 511 25.82 -5.92 43.08
CA GLY A 511 26.91 -6.48 43.86
C GLY A 511 26.73 -7.98 44.17
N PRO A 512 27.82 -8.75 44.25
CA PRO A 512 27.79 -10.21 44.32
C PRO A 512 27.11 -10.75 45.58
N ASP A 513 27.27 -10.10 46.73
CA ASP A 513 26.67 -10.56 47.99
C ASP A 513 25.14 -10.37 47.99
N ARG A 514 24.63 -9.30 47.35
CA ARG A 514 23.19 -9.10 47.15
C ARG A 514 22.62 -10.07 46.12
N ALA A 515 23.38 -10.38 45.06
CA ALA A 515 22.97 -11.37 44.07
C ALA A 515 22.73 -12.75 44.69
N MET A 516 23.66 -13.21 45.54
CA MET A 516 23.50 -14.47 46.27
C MET A 516 22.26 -14.48 47.19
N ALA A 517 22.05 -13.42 47.97
CA ALA A 517 20.86 -13.32 48.84
C ALA A 517 19.54 -13.38 48.05
N VAL A 518 19.46 -12.72 46.88
CA VAL A 518 18.29 -12.75 46.01
C VAL A 518 18.02 -14.15 45.43
N LEU A 519 19.07 -14.92 45.13
CA LEU A 519 18.95 -16.30 44.65
C LEU A 519 18.46 -17.25 45.75
N GLU A 520 18.98 -17.09 46.97
CA GLU A 520 18.50 -17.79 48.16
C GLU A 520 17.01 -17.49 48.44
N GLU A 521 16.59 -16.22 48.36
CA GLU A 521 15.18 -15.80 48.44
C GLU A 521 14.30 -16.38 47.31
N CYS A 522 14.89 -16.75 46.17
CA CYS A 522 14.21 -17.41 45.05
C CYS A 522 14.33 -18.95 45.08
N GLY A 523 14.94 -19.52 46.12
CA GLY A 523 15.14 -20.97 46.25
C GLY A 523 16.10 -21.57 45.22
N VAL A 524 16.94 -20.77 44.56
CA VAL A 524 17.96 -21.26 43.64
C VAL A 524 19.17 -21.73 44.44
N GLN A 525 19.46 -23.03 44.42
CA GLN A 525 20.78 -23.55 44.83
C GLN A 525 21.70 -23.54 43.61
N LEU A 526 22.77 -22.74 43.64
CA LEU A 526 23.65 -22.50 42.50
C LEU A 526 25.12 -22.75 42.82
N ASP A 527 25.68 -23.81 42.23
CA ASP A 527 27.12 -24.04 42.21
C ASP A 527 27.78 -23.26 41.07
N LEU A 528 28.16 -22.01 41.36
CA LEU A 528 28.91 -21.18 40.40
C LEU A 528 30.18 -21.88 39.89
N SER A 529 30.46 -21.79 38.59
CA SER A 529 31.69 -22.28 37.98
C SER A 529 32.94 -21.58 38.56
N PRO A 530 34.14 -22.17 38.40
CA PRO A 530 35.39 -21.53 38.85
C PRO A 530 35.61 -20.14 38.25
N HIS A 531 35.17 -19.92 37.01
CA HIS A 531 35.24 -18.62 36.34
C HIS A 531 34.31 -17.60 37.00
N SER A 532 33.03 -17.95 37.20
CA SER A 532 32.06 -17.05 37.83
C SER A 532 32.40 -16.73 39.27
N LYS A 533 32.94 -17.70 40.03
CA LYS A 533 33.50 -17.47 41.37
C LYS A 533 34.60 -16.40 41.34
N LEU A 534 35.53 -16.47 40.39
CA LEU A 534 36.59 -15.46 40.21
C LEU A 534 36.02 -14.08 39.83
N VAL A 535 34.99 -14.02 38.97
CA VAL A 535 34.30 -12.77 38.61
C VAL A 535 33.63 -12.14 39.84
N CYS A 536 32.91 -12.93 40.65
CA CYS A 536 32.29 -12.44 41.89
C CYS A 536 33.34 -11.94 42.90
N GLU A 537 34.47 -12.63 43.08
CA GLU A 537 35.56 -12.15 43.94
C GLU A 537 36.17 -10.84 43.43
N LEU A 538 36.38 -10.71 42.11
CA LEU A 538 36.84 -9.47 41.51
C LEU A 538 35.86 -8.32 41.77
N LEU A 539 34.54 -8.57 41.62
CA LEU A 539 33.48 -7.61 41.93
C LEU A 539 33.45 -7.21 43.41
N ARG A 540 33.68 -8.14 44.35
CA ARG A 540 33.83 -7.81 45.80
C ARG A 540 34.99 -6.86 46.03
N VAL A 541 36.14 -7.12 45.39
CA VAL A 541 37.35 -6.30 45.54
C VAL A 541 37.18 -4.91 44.91
N THR A 542 36.56 -4.81 43.72
CA THR A 542 36.29 -3.52 43.08
C THR A 542 35.28 -2.71 43.88
N GLU A 543 34.19 -3.32 44.35
CA GLU A 543 33.18 -2.62 45.17
C GLU A 543 33.79 -2.12 46.49
N LYS A 544 34.59 -2.94 47.18
CA LYS A 544 35.28 -2.52 48.41
C LYS A 544 36.24 -1.33 48.16
N ARG A 545 36.93 -1.30 47.02
CA ARG A 545 37.77 -0.17 46.60
C ARG A 545 36.95 1.07 46.24
N GLN A 546 35.83 0.92 45.53
CA GLN A 546 34.92 2.01 45.19
C GLN A 546 34.31 2.65 46.45
N ARG A 547 33.78 1.85 47.39
CA ARG A 547 33.25 2.35 48.67
C ARG A 547 34.32 3.12 49.46
N ALA A 548 35.55 2.60 49.52
CA ALA A 548 36.67 3.30 50.18
C ALA A 548 37.02 4.62 49.48
N MET A 549 37.05 4.65 48.13
CA MET A 549 37.30 5.87 47.37
C MET A 549 36.21 6.91 47.63
N ILE A 550 34.93 6.54 47.53
CA ILE A 550 33.77 7.40 47.81
C ILE A 550 33.87 7.96 49.23
N GLN A 551 34.15 7.12 50.23
CA GLN A 551 34.35 7.56 51.62
C GLN A 551 35.47 8.61 51.72
N THR A 552 36.63 8.38 51.10
CA THR A 552 37.72 9.38 51.13
C THR A 552 37.39 10.67 50.37
N MET A 553 36.54 10.63 49.35
CA MET A 553 36.04 11.81 48.66
C MET A 553 35.06 12.59 49.53
N LEU A 554 34.09 11.90 50.16
CA LEU A 554 33.12 12.50 51.07
C LEU A 554 33.83 13.16 52.28
N GLU A 555 34.83 12.51 52.87
CA GLU A 555 35.64 13.11 53.94
C GLU A 555 36.47 14.33 53.49
N ARG A 556 36.88 14.40 52.22
CA ARG A 556 37.55 15.58 51.67
C ARG A 556 36.56 16.71 51.41
N CYS A 557 35.37 16.39 50.89
CA CYS A 557 34.28 17.34 50.71
C CYS A 557 33.82 17.93 52.06
N ASP A 558 33.62 17.09 53.08
CA ASP A 558 33.27 17.51 54.44
C ASP A 558 34.34 18.44 55.02
N ARG A 559 35.62 18.02 55.06
CA ARG A 559 36.73 18.89 55.51
C ARG A 559 36.81 20.21 54.72
N PHE A 560 36.54 20.20 53.42
CA PHE A 560 36.51 21.41 52.60
C PHE A 560 35.34 22.34 52.99
N LEU A 561 34.14 21.79 53.15
CA LEU A 561 32.94 22.55 53.56
C LEU A 561 33.13 23.17 54.95
N TRP A 562 33.71 22.44 55.91
CA TRP A 562 34.09 23.00 57.21
C TRP A 562 35.15 24.10 57.10
N SER A 563 36.13 23.97 56.19
CA SER A 563 37.14 25.01 55.95
C SER A 563 36.63 26.26 55.23
N GLN A 564 35.38 26.26 54.74
CA GLN A 564 34.69 27.43 54.16
C GLN A 564 33.72 28.10 55.16
N HIS A 565 33.42 27.44 56.28
CA HIS A 565 32.56 27.97 57.36
C HIS A 565 33.35 28.54 58.54
N ALA A 566 34.68 28.41 58.53
CA ALA A 566 35.62 28.93 59.52
C ALA A 566 36.48 30.06 58.92
#